data_AF-A0A7V4L9N9-F1
#
_entry.id   AF-A0A7V4L9N9-F1
#
_cell.length_a   1.000
_cell.length_b   1.000
_cell.length_c   1.000
_cell.angle_alpha   90.00
_cell.angle_beta   90.00
_cell.angle_gamma   90.00
#
_symmetry.space_group_name_H-M   'P 1'
#
loop_
_entity.id
_entity.type
_entity.pdbx_description
1 polymer ?
#
loop_
_entity_poly.entity_id
_entity_poly.type
_entity_poly.pdbx_seq_one_letter_code
_entity_poly.pdbx_strand_id
1 'polypeptide(L)'
;MHIDWDRVVTSGLAGVKRNLLPGVALQVFALALVLLYYFSPGARPGFETVAGWKTQFGFAYSALATAIFGGIIPFLYLWASGAIKRDRWRGELLFYVLFWGYRGVEVDLFYRLQAYWFGDGASFAVVLPKVLVDQFGYSVFIAAP
;
A
#
# COMPACT_ATOMS: atom_id res chain seq x y z
N MET A 1 30.48 -12.61 1.29
CA MET A 1 29.22 -12.80 0.54
C MET A 1 29.47 -12.28 -0.88
N HIS A 2 29.51 -13.15 -1.89
CA HIS A 2 29.68 -12.72 -3.29
C HIS A 2 28.28 -12.51 -3.87
N ILE A 3 27.95 -11.27 -4.23
CA ILE A 3 26.65 -10.94 -4.83
C ILE A 3 26.76 -11.18 -6.33
N ASP A 4 25.95 -12.10 -6.83
CA ASP A 4 25.79 -12.36 -8.26
C ASP A 4 24.84 -11.31 -8.85
N TRP A 5 25.44 -10.23 -9.36
CA TRP A 5 24.71 -9.08 -9.89
C TRP A 5 23.88 -9.44 -11.13
N ASP A 6 24.34 -10.36 -11.98
CA ASP A 6 23.63 -10.77 -13.19
C ASP A 6 22.33 -11.48 -12.84
N ARG A 7 22.37 -12.36 -11.82
CA ARG A 7 21.18 -13.03 -11.30
C ARG A 7 20.20 -12.04 -10.66
N VAL A 8 20.69 -11.07 -9.91
CA VAL A 8 19.86 -10.03 -9.28
C VAL A 8 19.13 -9.21 -10.33
N VAL A 9 19.86 -8.68 -11.33
CA VAL A 9 19.28 -7.87 -12.41
C VAL A 9 18.26 -8.67 -13.22
N THR A 10 18.60 -9.90 -13.60
CA THR A 10 17.71 -10.75 -14.40
C THR A 10 16.42 -11.08 -13.64
N SER A 11 16.52 -11.40 -12.35
CA SER A 11 15.36 -11.71 -11.51
C SER A 11 14.47 -10.48 -11.30
N GLY A 12 15.08 -9.30 -11.10
CA GLY A 12 14.38 -8.02 -11.00
C GLY A 12 13.60 -7.69 -12.27
N LEU A 13 14.24 -7.79 -13.44
CA LEU A 13 13.59 -7.55 -14.74
C LEU A 13 12.45 -8.55 -15.02
N ALA A 14 12.62 -9.82 -14.65
CA ALA A 14 11.56 -10.81 -14.75
C ALA A 14 10.37 -10.46 -13.84
N GLY A 15 10.63 -10.00 -12.62
CA GLY A 15 9.61 -9.51 -11.69
C GLY A 15 8.84 -8.31 -12.24
N VAL A 16 9.54 -7.32 -12.82
CA VAL A 16 8.92 -6.17 -13.48
C VAL A 16 8.00 -6.61 -14.61
N LYS A 17 8.48 -7.49 -15.51
CA LYS A 17 7.67 -7.99 -16.63
C LYS A 17 6.41 -8.72 -16.16
N ARG A 18 6.52 -9.54 -15.11
CA ARG A 18 5.38 -10.30 -14.56
C ARG A 18 4.33 -9.42 -13.90
N ASN A 19 4.74 -8.28 -13.35
CA ASN A 19 3.87 -7.36 -12.62
C ASN A 19 3.52 -6.08 -13.40
N LEU A 20 3.95 -5.95 -14.66
CA LEU A 20 3.74 -4.74 -15.44
C LEU A 20 2.25 -4.44 -15.63
N LEU A 21 1.47 -5.44 -16.05
CA LEU A 21 0.03 -5.26 -16.27
C LEU A 21 -0.73 -4.87 -14.99
N PRO A 22 -0.64 -5.62 -13.87
CA PRO A 22 -1.31 -5.21 -12.64
C PRO A 22 -0.78 -3.88 -12.10
N GLY A 23 0.51 -3.59 -12.27
CA GLY A 23 1.10 -2.31 -11.90
C GLY A 23 0.50 -1.13 -12.69
N VAL A 24 0.42 -1.24 -14.02
CA VAL A 24 -0.21 -0.21 -14.88
C VAL A 24 -1.69 -0.05 -14.55
N ALA A 25 -2.42 -1.15 -14.36
CA ALA A 25 -3.84 -1.09 -13.98
C ALA A 25 -4.05 -0.32 -12.67
N LEU A 26 -3.19 -0.56 -11.67
CA LEU A 26 -3.22 0.15 -10.39
C LEU A 26 -2.93 1.66 -10.57
N GLN A 27 -1.95 2.02 -11.40
CA GLN A 27 -1.63 3.43 -11.68
C GLN A 27 -2.76 4.15 -12.41
N VAL A 28 -3.38 3.51 -13.40
CA VAL A 28 -4.55 4.06 -14.12
C VAL A 28 -5.72 4.26 -13.17
N PHE A 29 -5.98 3.31 -12.27
CA PHE A 29 -7.02 3.44 -11.27
C PHE A 29 -6.75 4.60 -10.29
N ALA A 30 -5.52 4.72 -9.79
CA ALA A 30 -5.13 5.83 -8.91
C ALA A 30 -5.30 7.19 -9.60
N LEU A 31 -4.84 7.32 -10.85
CA LEU A 31 -5.02 8.52 -11.66
C LEU A 31 -6.51 8.86 -11.85
N ALA A 32 -7.34 7.86 -12.14
CA ALA A 32 -8.77 8.06 -12.29
C ALA A 32 -9.42 8.60 -11.01
N LEU A 33 -9.03 8.13 -9.82
CA LEU A 33 -9.53 8.66 -8.55
C LEU A 33 -9.14 10.13 -8.34
N VAL A 34 -7.88 10.49 -8.64
CA VAL A 34 -7.41 11.88 -8.55
C VAL A 34 -8.20 12.78 -9.50
N LEU A 35 -8.35 12.36 -10.77
CA LEU A 35 -9.13 13.11 -11.75
C LEU A 35 -10.59 13.25 -11.30
N LEU A 36 -11.19 12.19 -10.77
CA LEU A 36 -12.56 12.22 -10.29
C LEU A 36 -12.73 13.22 -9.12
N TYR A 37 -11.77 13.26 -8.18
CA TYR A 37 -11.80 14.18 -7.05
C TYR A 37 -11.71 15.67 -7.48
N TYR A 38 -10.85 15.98 -8.46
CA TYR A 38 -10.64 17.37 -8.90
C TYR A 38 -11.65 17.86 -9.94
N PHE A 39 -12.15 16.98 -10.82
CA PHE A 39 -12.96 17.38 -11.97
C PHE A 39 -14.44 17.00 -11.85
N SER A 40 -14.85 16.17 -10.88
CA SER A 40 -16.26 15.80 -10.69
C SER A 40 -16.80 16.32 -9.35
N PRO A 41 -17.55 17.45 -9.35
CA PRO A 41 -18.17 17.99 -8.14
C PRO A 41 -19.08 16.99 -7.42
N GLY A 42 -19.78 16.13 -8.18
CA GLY A 42 -20.68 15.12 -7.61
C GLY A 42 -19.97 14.00 -6.86
N ALA A 43 -18.70 13.73 -7.17
CA ALA A 43 -17.92 12.68 -6.51
C ALA A 43 -17.23 13.16 -5.23
N ARG A 44 -16.92 14.46 -5.14
CA ARG A 44 -16.17 15.06 -4.03
C ARG A 44 -16.75 14.76 -2.63
N PRO A 45 -18.07 14.82 -2.39
CA PRO A 45 -18.63 14.50 -1.06
C PRO A 45 -18.32 13.07 -0.60
N GLY A 46 -18.24 12.11 -1.54
CA GLY A 46 -17.86 10.74 -1.24
C GLY A 46 -16.42 10.63 -0.73
N PHE A 47 -15.48 11.29 -1.42
CA PHE A 47 -14.07 11.34 -0.99
C PHE A 47 -13.91 12.06 0.34
N GLU A 48 -14.61 13.17 0.56
CA GLU A 48 -14.57 13.92 1.82
C GLU A 48 -15.14 13.10 2.99
N THR A 49 -16.16 12.29 2.76
CA THR A 49 -16.70 11.37 3.78
C THR A 49 -15.63 10.37 4.22
N VAL A 50 -14.93 9.74 3.27
CA VAL A 50 -13.86 8.79 3.56
C VAL A 50 -12.68 9.47 4.27
N ALA A 51 -12.30 10.68 3.84
CA ALA A 51 -11.29 11.49 4.51
C ALA A 51 -11.71 11.86 5.95
N GLY A 52 -12.99 12.11 6.17
CA GLY A 52 -13.59 12.33 7.48
C GLY A 52 -13.42 11.13 8.40
N TRP A 53 -13.71 9.91 7.91
CA TRP A 53 -13.49 8.68 8.68
C TRP A 53 -12.03 8.49 9.06
N LYS A 54 -11.09 8.75 8.12
CA LYS A 54 -9.65 8.68 8.42
C LYS A 54 -9.25 9.65 9.52
N THR A 55 -9.78 10.87 9.49
CA THR A 55 -9.51 11.89 10.51
C THR A 55 -10.10 11.51 11.86
N GLN A 56 -11.33 10.98 11.87
CA GLN A 56 -12.06 10.61 13.08
C GLN A 56 -11.45 9.39 13.79
N PHE A 57 -11.13 8.33 13.05
CA PHE A 57 -10.71 7.06 13.62
C PHE A 57 -9.19 6.84 13.60
N GLY A 58 -8.43 7.72 12.93
CA GLY A 58 -6.97 7.73 12.97
C GLY A 58 -6.33 6.38 12.63
N PHE A 59 -5.53 5.84 13.55
CA PHE A 59 -4.85 4.55 13.36
C PHE A 59 -5.82 3.36 13.25
N ALA A 60 -6.99 3.42 13.87
CA ALA A 60 -7.98 2.34 13.75
C ALA A 60 -8.51 2.24 12.32
N TYR A 61 -8.74 3.38 11.66
CA TYR A 61 -9.08 3.39 10.23
C TYR A 61 -7.95 2.78 9.40
N SER A 62 -6.70 3.16 9.64
CA SER A 62 -5.54 2.62 8.91
C SER A 62 -5.43 1.10 9.07
N ALA A 63 -5.55 0.61 10.30
CA ALA A 63 -5.51 -0.81 10.60
C ALA A 63 -6.62 -1.56 9.85
N LEU A 64 -7.87 -1.10 9.97
CA LEU A 64 -9.02 -1.77 9.39
C LEU A 64 -9.02 -1.70 7.86
N ALA A 65 -8.74 -0.54 7.28
CA ALA A 65 -8.67 -0.37 5.83
C ALA A 65 -7.58 -1.27 5.24
N THR A 66 -6.36 -1.23 5.79
CA THR A 66 -5.27 -2.07 5.30
C THR A 66 -5.51 -3.55 5.56
N ALA A 67 -6.11 -3.93 6.69
CA ALA A 67 -6.49 -5.33 6.95
C ALA A 67 -7.55 -5.84 5.96
N ILE A 68 -8.50 -5.01 5.54
CA ILE A 68 -9.52 -5.39 4.56
C ILE A 68 -8.90 -5.50 3.16
N PHE A 69 -8.23 -4.45 2.68
CA PHE A 69 -7.75 -4.36 1.30
C PHE A 69 -6.45 -5.12 1.05
N GLY A 70 -5.54 -5.16 2.03
CA GLY A 70 -4.28 -5.93 1.96
C GLY A 70 -4.41 -7.35 2.53
N GLY A 71 -5.30 -7.55 3.50
CA GLY A 71 -5.49 -8.84 4.17
C GLY A 71 -6.64 -9.66 3.59
N ILE A 72 -7.88 -9.27 3.91
CA ILE A 72 -9.10 -10.07 3.67
C ILE A 72 -9.34 -10.29 2.18
N ILE A 73 -9.33 -9.23 1.36
CA ILE A 73 -9.61 -9.35 -0.08
C ILE A 73 -8.57 -10.24 -0.78
N PRO A 74 -7.25 -10.04 -0.60
CA PRO A 74 -6.24 -10.94 -1.16
C PRO A 74 -6.35 -12.37 -0.61
N PHE A 75 -6.63 -12.55 0.67
CA PHE A 75 -6.87 -13.86 1.26
C PHE A 75 -8.03 -14.59 0.56
N LEU A 76 -9.17 -13.91 0.36
CA LEU A 76 -10.33 -14.50 -0.31
C LEU A 76 -10.00 -14.90 -1.75
N TYR A 77 -9.23 -14.10 -2.48
CA TYR A 77 -8.76 -14.44 -3.82
C TYR A 77 -7.84 -15.68 -3.82
N LEU A 78 -6.85 -15.73 -2.92
CA LEU A 78 -5.92 -16.85 -2.80
C LEU A 78 -6.62 -18.13 -2.36
N TRP A 79 -7.62 -18.01 -1.48
CA TRP A 79 -8.44 -19.13 -1.05
C TRP A 79 -9.35 -19.64 -2.18
N ALA A 80 -10.02 -18.74 -2.90
CA ALA A 80 -10.88 -19.09 -4.04
C ALA A 80 -10.10 -19.71 -5.22
N SER A 81 -8.85 -19.28 -5.43
CA SER A 81 -7.95 -19.86 -6.45
C SER A 81 -7.30 -21.19 -6.03
N GLY A 82 -7.56 -21.67 -4.81
CA GLY A 82 -6.99 -22.91 -4.28
C GLY A 82 -5.52 -22.82 -3.86
N ALA A 83 -4.95 -21.62 -3.81
CA ALA A 83 -3.58 -21.40 -3.35
C ALA A 83 -3.42 -21.60 -1.83
N ILE A 84 -4.51 -21.42 -1.06
CA ILE A 84 -4.54 -21.66 0.39
C ILE A 84 -5.11 -23.05 0.68
N LYS A 85 -4.38 -23.85 1.47
CA LYS A 85 -4.81 -25.20 1.84
C LYS A 85 -6.00 -25.16 2.80
N ARG A 86 -6.97 -26.04 2.59
CA ARG A 86 -8.24 -26.10 3.36
C ARG A 86 -8.08 -26.44 4.84
N ASP A 87 -6.96 -27.00 5.26
CA ASP A 87 -6.64 -27.28 6.67
C ASP A 87 -6.07 -26.06 7.41
N ARG A 88 -5.53 -25.07 6.69
CA ARG A 88 -4.79 -23.93 7.27
C ARG A 88 -5.46 -22.58 7.11
N TRP A 89 -6.57 -22.50 6.37
CA TRP A 89 -7.22 -21.24 6.00
C TRP A 89 -7.53 -20.31 7.18
N ARG A 90 -7.88 -20.85 8.36
CA ARG A 90 -8.16 -20.03 9.56
C ARG A 90 -6.92 -19.33 10.10
N GLY A 91 -5.81 -20.07 10.19
CA GLY A 91 -4.53 -19.53 10.65
C GLY A 91 -3.97 -18.52 9.65
N GLU A 92 -4.10 -18.81 8.36
CA GLU A 92 -3.68 -17.87 7.30
C GLU A 92 -4.56 -16.62 7.28
N LEU A 93 -5.89 -16.73 7.43
CA LEU A 93 -6.76 -15.57 7.52
C LEU A 93 -6.39 -14.69 8.72
N LEU A 94 -6.22 -15.30 9.89
CA LEU A 94 -5.83 -14.57 11.10
C LEU A 94 -4.49 -13.86 10.90
N PHE A 95 -3.51 -14.55 10.33
CA PHE A 95 -2.22 -13.97 10.01
C PHE A 95 -2.36 -12.78 9.05
N TYR A 96 -3.06 -12.94 7.93
CA TYR A 96 -3.27 -11.86 6.96
C TYR A 96 -3.94 -10.64 7.61
N VAL A 97 -5.02 -10.82 8.37
CA VAL A 97 -5.72 -9.70 9.01
C VAL A 97 -4.83 -8.99 10.03
N LEU A 98 -4.17 -9.72 10.92
CA LEU A 98 -3.34 -9.11 11.96
C LEU A 98 -2.08 -8.47 11.38
N PHE A 99 -1.41 -9.16 10.45
CA PHE A 99 -0.22 -8.65 9.78
C PHE A 99 -0.57 -7.36 9.04
N TRP A 100 -1.56 -7.38 8.15
CA TRP A 100 -1.91 -6.21 7.36
C TRP A 100 -2.51 -5.07 8.20
N GLY A 101 -3.23 -5.38 9.27
CA GLY A 101 -3.68 -4.37 10.24
C GLY A 101 -2.52 -3.66 10.92
N TYR A 102 -1.54 -4.42 11.41
CA TYR A 102 -0.30 -3.87 11.96
C TYR A 102 0.48 -3.03 10.93
N ARG A 103 0.67 -3.56 9.71
CA ARG A 103 1.35 -2.82 8.63
C ARG A 103 0.64 -1.51 8.31
N GLY A 104 -0.69 -1.48 8.33
CA GLY A 104 -1.48 -0.27 8.14
C GLY A 104 -1.18 0.82 9.17
N VAL A 105 -1.05 0.44 10.45
CA VAL A 105 -0.67 1.37 11.53
C VAL A 105 0.78 1.84 11.37
N GLU A 106 1.70 0.93 11.08
CA GLU A 106 3.12 1.26 10.90
C GLU A 106 3.33 2.27 9.77
N VAL A 107 2.72 2.03 8.60
CA VAL A 107 2.79 2.93 7.44
C VAL A 107 2.16 4.28 7.74
N ASP A 108 1.01 4.32 8.41
CA ASP A 108 0.38 5.59 8.81
C ASP A 108 1.25 6.39 9.78
N LEU A 109 1.89 5.72 10.75
CA LEU A 109 2.84 6.36 11.66
C LEU A 109 4.03 6.93 10.90
N PHE A 110 4.59 6.16 9.97
CA PHE A 110 5.69 6.60 9.12
C PHE A 110 5.32 7.83 8.27
N TYR A 111 4.14 7.85 7.64
CA TYR A 111 3.68 9.00 6.87
C TYR A 111 3.40 10.24 7.72
N ARG A 112 2.92 10.08 8.96
CA ARG A 112 2.79 11.20 9.91
C ARG A 112 4.15 11.76 10.32
N LEU A 113 5.14 10.90 10.56
CA LEU A 113 6.50 11.33 10.85
C LEU A 113 7.12 12.09 9.67
N GLN A 114 6.90 11.60 8.45
CA GLN A 114 7.30 12.31 7.24
C GLN A 114 6.57 13.65 7.07
N ALA A 115 5.30 13.74 7.45
CA ALA A 115 4.57 15.00 7.44
C ALA A 115 5.15 16.00 8.47
N TYR A 116 5.62 15.51 9.63
CA TYR A 116 6.32 16.33 10.60
C TYR A 116 7.69 16.82 10.10
N TRP A 117 8.47 15.96 9.42
CA TRP A 117 9.79 16.31 8.90
C TRP A 117 9.77 17.20 7.66
N PHE A 118 8.83 16.96 6.74
CA PHE A 118 8.85 17.56 5.41
C PHE A 118 7.63 18.46 5.14
N GLY A 119 6.61 18.46 5.99
CA GLY A 119 5.34 19.16 5.80
C GLY A 119 4.23 18.25 5.26
N ASP A 120 2.98 18.70 5.29
CA ASP A 120 1.77 17.96 4.88
C ASP A 120 1.19 18.40 3.52
N GLY A 121 1.77 19.42 2.90
CA GLY A 121 1.35 19.93 1.59
C GLY A 121 1.71 19.06 0.39
N ALA A 122 1.18 19.41 -0.78
CA ALA A 122 1.35 18.70 -2.04
C ALA A 122 2.41 19.32 -2.98
N SER A 123 3.22 20.27 -2.50
CA SER A 123 4.25 20.89 -3.33
C SER A 123 5.41 19.94 -3.60
N PHE A 124 6.11 20.14 -4.72
CA PHE A 124 7.24 19.28 -5.10
C PHE A 124 8.33 19.20 -4.01
N ALA A 125 8.62 20.32 -3.34
CA ALA A 125 9.60 20.41 -2.26
C ALA A 125 9.21 19.57 -1.02
N VAL A 126 7.92 19.31 -0.80
CA VAL A 126 7.41 18.45 0.28
C VAL A 126 7.34 17.00 -0.17
N VAL A 127 6.83 16.73 -1.37
CA VAL A 127 6.56 15.36 -1.85
C VAL A 127 7.85 14.63 -2.24
N LEU A 128 8.80 15.29 -2.91
CA LEU A 128 10.04 14.66 -3.36
C LEU A 128 10.81 13.98 -2.22
N PRO A 129 11.15 14.66 -1.09
CA PRO A 129 11.89 14.01 -0.01
C PRO A 129 11.10 12.85 0.63
N LYS A 130 9.76 12.95 0.73
CA LYS A 130 8.92 11.84 1.22
C LYS A 130 9.07 10.60 0.35
N VAL A 131 9.00 10.77 -0.98
CA VAL A 131 9.19 9.69 -1.95
C VAL A 131 10.58 9.09 -1.84
N LEU A 132 11.63 9.91 -1.73
CA LEU A 132 13.00 9.41 -1.60
C LEU A 132 13.20 8.59 -0.32
N VAL A 133 12.70 9.07 0.82
CA VAL A 133 12.81 8.38 2.11
C VAL A 133 11.95 7.10 2.13
N ASP A 134 10.79 7.11 1.47
CA ASP A 134 9.93 5.93 1.35
C ASP A 134 10.57 4.85 0.44
N GLN A 135 11.05 5.24 -0.73
CA GLN A 135 11.59 4.32 -1.74
C GLN A 135 12.94 3.73 -1.34
N PHE A 136 13.85 4.55 -0.80
CA PHE A 136 15.24 4.14 -0.51
C PHE A 136 15.51 3.87 0.96
N GLY A 137 14.65 4.36 1.86
CA GLY A 137 14.73 4.10 3.29
C GLY A 137 13.75 3.02 3.71
N TYR A 138 12.48 3.39 3.82
CA TYR A 138 11.44 2.52 4.38
C TYR A 138 11.29 1.21 3.59
N SER A 139 11.19 1.29 2.27
CA SER A 139 10.98 0.11 1.44
C SER A 139 12.12 -0.90 1.51
N VAL A 140 13.36 -0.40 1.45
CA VAL A 140 14.58 -1.23 1.44
C VAL A 140 14.88 -1.85 2.80
N PHE A 141 14.69 -1.10 3.90
CA PHE A 141 15.14 -1.55 5.22
C PHE A 141 14.02 -2.12 6.10
N ILE A 142 12.76 -1.76 5.82
CA ILE A 142 11.62 -2.08 6.71
C ILE A 142 10.53 -2.86 5.96
N ALA A 143 10.10 -2.42 4.78
CA ALA A 143 8.94 -3.01 4.11
C ALA A 143 9.24 -4.34 3.41
N ALA A 144 10.39 -4.44 2.74
CA ALA A 144 10.81 -5.63 2.01
C ALA A 144 12.35 -5.75 2.00
N PRO A 145 12.97 -6.02 3.17
CA PRO A 145 14.43 -6.19 3.29
C PRO A 145 14.97 -7.47 2.64
#